data_AF-A0A127F9W7-F1
#
_entry.id   AF-A0A127F9W7-F1
#
_cell.length_a   1.000
_cell.length_b   1.000
_cell.length_c   1.000
_cell.angle_alpha   90.00
_cell.angle_beta   90.00
_cell.angle_gamma   90.00
#
_symmetry.space_group_name_H-M   'P 1'
#
loop_
_entity.id
_entity.type
_entity.pdbx_description
1 polymer ?
#
loop_
_entity_poly.entity_id
_entity_poly.type
_entity_poly.pdbx_seq_one_letter_code
_entity_poly.pdbx_strand_id
1 'polypeptide(L)'
;MDVIVLAMRCLVTFKCSGTCYYIQAIDGLVVNRHRSFVDVLSRSIAACVSANAFGIIMTSTGDDEARGLKEMRAAIGSTIVQNEASCMMPGIPKEAISLGGVRHI
;
A
#
# COMPACT_ATOMS: atom_id res chain seq x y z
N MET A 1 5.53 17.19 5.55
CA MET A 1 4.75 15.97 5.23
C MET A 1 4.61 15.99 3.72
N ASP A 2 5.43 15.20 3.04
CA ASP A 2 5.47 15.17 1.58
C ASP A 2 4.44 14.16 1.07
N VAL A 3 3.63 14.57 0.09
CA VAL A 3 2.63 13.71 -0.54
C VAL A 3 3.13 13.33 -1.92
N ILE A 4 3.22 12.04 -2.20
CA ILE A 4 3.71 11.52 -3.46
C ILE A 4 2.55 10.84 -4.19
N VAL A 5 2.18 11.41 -5.32
CA VAL A 5 1.09 10.90 -6.17
C VAL A 5 1.72 10.03 -7.25
N LEU A 6 1.32 8.76 -7.29
CA LEU A 6 1.83 7.80 -8.26
C LEU A 6 0.93 7.77 -9.50
N ALA A 7 1.53 7.93 -10.68
CA ALA A 7 0.85 7.73 -11.96
C ALA A 7 1.15 6.31 -12.46
N MET A 8 0.14 5.63 -13.03
CA MET A 8 0.20 4.21 -13.46
C MET A 8 1.18 3.88 -14.60
N ARG A 9 2.14 4.75 -14.93
CA ARG A 9 3.11 4.54 -16.02
C ARG A 9 4.42 3.89 -15.60
N CYS A 10 4.73 3.90 -14.31
CA CYS A 10 5.97 3.33 -13.80
C CYS A 10 5.72 2.47 -12.56
N LEU A 11 6.54 1.43 -12.39
CA LEU A 11 6.58 0.70 -11.14
C LEU A 11 7.32 1.54 -10.12
N VAL A 12 6.74 1.71 -8.93
CA VAL A 12 7.35 2.53 -7.88
C VAL A 12 7.70 1.65 -6.69
N THR A 13 8.95 1.77 -6.23
CA THR A 13 9.48 1.05 -5.08
C THR A 13 10.03 2.04 -4.04
N PHE A 14 9.84 1.69 -2.79
CA PHE A 14 10.40 2.40 -1.65
C PHE A 14 11.71 1.74 -1.22
N LYS A 15 12.74 2.55 -0.96
CA LYS A 15 14.05 2.07 -0.52
C LYS A 15 14.59 2.90 0.65
N CYS A 16 15.37 2.24 1.49
CA CYS A 16 16.13 2.86 2.58
C CYS A 16 17.64 2.70 2.34
N SER A 17 18.41 3.76 2.60
CA SER A 17 19.87 3.72 2.69
C SER A 17 20.32 4.55 3.88
N GLY A 18 20.91 3.89 4.88
CA GLY A 18 21.19 4.50 6.17
C GLY A 18 19.90 5.03 6.82
N THR A 19 19.86 6.33 7.09
CA THR A 19 18.69 7.03 7.66
C THR A 19 17.79 7.69 6.61
N CYS A 20 18.11 7.55 5.32
CA CYS A 20 17.40 8.22 4.25
C CYS A 20 16.44 7.27 3.53
N TYR A 21 15.26 7.79 3.21
CA TYR A 21 14.29 7.14 2.35
C TYR A 21 14.32 7.75 0.96
N TYR A 22 14.22 6.93 -0.07
CA TYR A 22 14.11 7.37 -1.45
C TYR A 22 13.15 6.49 -2.22
N ILE A 23 12.55 7.08 -3.23
CA ILE A 23 11.62 6.41 -4.11
C ILE A 23 12.31 6.17 -5.44
N GLN A 24 12.20 4.94 -5.93
CA GLN A 24 12.72 4.56 -7.22
C GLN A 24 11.53 4.27 -8.14
N ALA A 25 11.35 5.14 -9.14
CA ALA A 25 10.50 4.88 -10.29
C ALA A 25 11.27 4.02 -11.29
N ILE A 26 10.67 2.91 -11.69
CA ILE A 26 11.22 1.94 -12.63
C ILE A 26 10.31 1.97 -13.85
N ASP A 27 10.84 2.49 -14.95
CA ASP A 27 10.16 2.50 -16.24
C ASP A 27 10.32 1.12 -16.92
N GLY A 28 9.20 0.48 -17.24
CA GLY A 28 9.17 -0.82 -17.90
C GLY A 28 7.79 -1.45 -17.83
N LEU A 29 7.41 -2.19 -18.88
CA LEU A 29 6.17 -2.97 -18.88
C LEU A 29 6.16 -3.95 -17.70
N VAL A 30 5.03 -3.99 -16.99
CA VAL A 30 4.77 -4.97 -15.93
C VAL A 30 4.98 -6.37 -16.47
N VAL A 31 6.10 -6.99 -16.12
CA VAL A 31 6.33 -8.41 -16.37
C VAL A 31 5.60 -9.19 -15.28
N ASN A 32 4.26 -9.22 -15.38
CA ASN A 32 3.34 -10.23 -14.86
C ASN A 32 1.91 -9.71 -14.96
N ARG A 33 1.05 -10.42 -15.69
CA ARG A 33 -0.35 -10.01 -15.94
C ARG A 33 -1.22 -9.90 -14.68
N HIS A 34 -0.75 -10.34 -13.51
CA HIS A 34 -1.54 -10.48 -12.27
C HIS A 34 -0.81 -10.02 -10.99
N ARG A 35 0.32 -9.31 -11.08
CA ARG A 35 0.99 -8.78 -9.88
C ARG A 35 0.86 -7.27 -9.89
N SER A 36 0.00 -6.74 -9.03
CA SER A 36 -0.33 -5.32 -9.02
C SER A 36 0.91 -4.51 -8.64
N PHE A 37 1.04 -3.29 -9.19
CA PHE A 37 2.08 -2.35 -8.76
C PHE A 37 2.00 -2.05 -7.26
N VAL A 38 0.78 -2.15 -6.70
CA VAL A 38 0.52 -1.88 -5.30
C VAL A 38 1.13 -2.96 -4.40
N ASP A 39 1.14 -4.23 -4.83
CA ASP A 39 1.81 -5.31 -4.08
C ASP A 39 3.30 -5.02 -3.90
N VAL A 40 3.95 -4.58 -4.98
CA VAL A 40 5.38 -4.29 -4.98
C VAL A 40 5.69 -3.08 -4.12
N LEU A 41 4.87 -2.03 -4.20
CA LEU A 41 5.00 -0.84 -3.36
C LEU A 41 4.84 -1.19 -1.88
N SER A 42 3.74 -1.85 -1.52
CA SER A 42 3.41 -2.23 -0.13
C SER A 42 4.54 -3.04 0.51
N ARG A 43 5.07 -4.02 -0.23
CA ARG A 43 6.20 -4.85 0.22
C ARG A 43 7.48 -4.05 0.40
N SER A 44 7.79 -3.18 -0.55
CA SER A 44 8.99 -2.35 -0.47
C SER A 44 8.93 -1.39 0.73
N ILE A 45 7.74 -0.87 1.06
CA ILE A 45 7.52 -0.06 2.26
C ILE A 45 7.69 -0.92 3.52
N ALA A 46 7.01 -2.07 3.59
CA ALA A 46 7.10 -2.97 4.74
C ALA A 46 8.53 -3.47 5.01
N ALA A 47 9.36 -3.61 3.98
CA ALA A 47 10.76 -4.00 4.11
C ALA A 47 11.68 -2.86 4.60
N CYS A 48 11.32 -1.60 4.34
CA CYS A 48 12.16 -0.44 4.64
C CYS A 48 11.73 0.35 5.87
N VAL A 49 10.45 0.26 6.24
CA VAL A 49 9.85 1.13 7.24
C VAL A 49 9.35 0.30 8.43
N SER A 50 9.78 0.70 9.62
CA SER A 50 9.30 0.17 10.89
C SER A 50 8.09 0.98 11.38
N ALA A 51 7.86 1.11 12.69
CA ALA A 51 6.65 1.70 13.28
C ALA A 51 6.41 3.21 13.03
N ASN A 52 7.11 3.84 12.07
CA ASN A 52 7.01 5.28 11.76
C ASN A 52 6.30 5.58 10.42
N ALA A 53 5.37 4.72 9.99
CA ALA A 53 4.54 4.96 8.81
C ALA A 53 3.09 4.56 9.03
N PHE A 54 2.23 5.11 8.18
CA PHE A 54 0.83 4.75 8.06
C PHE A 54 0.58 4.10 6.70
N GLY A 55 -0.09 2.96 6.69
CA GLY A 55 -0.67 2.37 5.49
C GLY A 55 -2.14 2.77 5.41
N ILE A 56 -2.56 3.47 4.37
CA ILE A 56 -3.94 3.96 4.24
C ILE A 56 -4.51 3.43 2.92
N ILE A 57 -5.65 2.73 3.00
CA ILE A 57 -6.44 2.34 1.83
C ILE A 57 -7.72 3.16 1.79
N MET A 58 -8.02 3.72 0.63
CA MET A 58 -9.25 4.48 0.38
C MET A 58 -10.20 3.68 -0.53
N THR A 59 -11.37 4.25 -0.82
CA THR A 59 -12.36 3.72 -1.76
C THR A 59 -11.70 3.25 -3.07
N SER A 60 -11.88 1.97 -3.41
CA SER A 60 -11.31 1.34 -4.60
C SER A 60 -12.00 0.00 -4.87
N THR A 61 -11.78 -0.55 -6.07
CA THR A 61 -12.32 -1.84 -6.52
C THR A 61 -11.21 -2.89 -6.62
N GLY A 62 -11.50 -4.14 -6.25
CA GLY A 62 -10.54 -5.26 -6.33
C GLY A 62 -10.26 -5.87 -4.96
N ASP A 63 -9.21 -6.68 -4.89
CA ASP A 63 -8.71 -7.34 -3.66
C ASP A 63 -7.19 -7.26 -3.49
N ASP A 64 -6.45 -6.81 -4.52
CA ASP A 64 -4.98 -6.84 -4.56
C ASP A 64 -4.36 -6.05 -3.39
N GLU A 65 -4.82 -4.82 -3.16
CA GLU A 65 -4.24 -3.90 -2.18
C GLU A 65 -4.44 -4.36 -0.73
N ALA A 66 -5.48 -5.16 -0.47
CA ALA A 66 -5.80 -5.63 0.87
C ALA A 66 -4.71 -6.56 1.46
N ARG A 67 -4.07 -7.36 0.61
CA ARG A 67 -2.94 -8.22 1.00
C ARG A 67 -1.71 -7.38 1.33
N GLY A 68 -1.42 -6.38 0.51
CA GLY A 68 -0.35 -5.42 0.76
C GLY A 68 -0.51 -4.72 2.11
N LEU A 69 -1.71 -4.27 2.45
CA LEU A 69 -1.98 -3.64 3.75
C LEU A 69 -1.78 -4.60 4.94
N LYS A 70 -2.15 -5.88 4.79
CA LYS A 70 -1.89 -6.89 5.81
C LYS A 70 -0.40 -7.11 6.06
N GLU A 71 0.40 -7.17 5.00
CA GLU A 71 1.86 -7.25 5.13
C GLU A 71 2.42 -6.00 5.82
N MET A 72 1.92 -4.81 5.45
CA MET A 72 2.27 -3.57 6.14
C MET A 72 1.88 -3.59 7.62
N ARG A 73 0.69 -4.09 7.99
CA ARG A 73 0.25 -4.18 9.39
C ARG A 73 1.24 -4.94 10.27
N ALA A 74 1.89 -5.97 9.73
CA ALA A 74 2.93 -6.71 10.45
C ALA A 74 4.22 -5.89 10.67
N ALA A 75 4.58 -5.00 9.75
CA ALA A 75 5.81 -4.21 9.80
C ALA A 75 5.66 -2.85 10.51
N ILE A 76 4.65 -2.07 10.12
CA ILE A 76 4.45 -0.67 10.56
C ILE A 76 3.44 -0.54 11.70
N GLY A 77 2.58 -1.54 11.90
CA GLY A 77 1.54 -1.53 12.92
C GLY A 77 0.40 -0.53 12.69
N SER A 78 0.57 0.60 12.02
CA SER A 78 -0.47 1.62 11.87
C SER A 78 -1.11 1.56 10.47
N THR A 79 -2.18 0.77 10.33
CA THR A 79 -2.92 0.64 9.07
C THR A 79 -4.37 1.11 9.20
N ILE A 80 -4.83 1.84 8.19
CA ILE A 80 -6.10 2.56 8.18
C ILE A 80 -6.83 2.23 6.88
N VAL A 81 -8.13 2.03 6.96
CA VAL A 81 -9.00 1.97 5.78
C VAL A 81 -10.04 3.06 5.87
N GLN A 82 -10.60 3.47 4.74
CA GLN A 82 -11.72 4.39 4.72
C GLN A 82 -13.00 3.71 5.21
N ASN A 83 -13.74 4.38 6.10
CA ASN A 83 -15.07 3.97 6.53
C ASN A 83 -16.04 3.73 5.36
N GLU A 84 -16.77 2.62 5.41
CA GLU A 84 -17.72 2.20 4.38
C GLU A 84 -18.77 3.26 4.04
N ALA A 85 -19.30 3.99 5.04
CA ALA A 85 -20.33 5.01 4.82
C ALA A 85 -19.82 6.21 4.00
N SER A 86 -18.50 6.39 3.91
CA SER A 86 -17.86 7.43 3.09
C SER A 86 -17.29 6.90 1.77
N CYS A 87 -17.28 5.57 1.57
CA CYS A 87 -16.75 4.94 0.38
C CYS A 87 -17.80 4.95 -0.74
N MET A 88 -17.39 5.34 -1.94
CA MET A 88 -18.20 5.10 -3.13
C MET A 88 -18.17 3.62 -3.54
N MET A 89 -17.02 2.97 -3.36
CA MET A 89 -16.78 1.57 -3.69
C MET A 89 -15.99 0.90 -2.54
N PRO A 90 -16.66 0.17 -1.64
CA PRO A 90 -16.04 -0.33 -0.41
C PRO A 90 -15.32 -1.67 -0.56
N GLY A 91 -15.01 -2.12 -1.78
CA GLY A 91 -14.48 -3.46 -2.04
C GLY A 91 -13.20 -3.77 -1.27
N ILE A 92 -12.14 -3.01 -1.53
CA ILE A 92 -10.84 -3.23 -0.88
C ILE A 92 -10.87 -2.90 0.61
N PRO A 93 -11.52 -1.80 1.10
CA PRO A 93 -11.68 -1.59 2.54
C PRO A 93 -12.29 -2.79 3.28
N LYS A 94 -13.34 -3.41 2.72
CA LYS A 94 -13.95 -4.62 3.30
C LYS A 94 -13.00 -5.80 3.31
N GLU A 95 -12.30 -6.03 2.20
CA GLU A 95 -11.35 -7.14 2.09
C GLU A 95 -10.17 -6.96 3.07
N ALA A 96 -9.64 -5.76 3.21
CA ALA A 96 -8.57 -5.46 4.14
C ALA A 96 -8.96 -5.73 5.60
N ILE A 97 -10.20 -5.39 5.99
CA ILE A 97 -10.77 -5.72 7.30
C ILE A 97 -10.87 -7.23 7.46
N SER A 98 -11.43 -7.93 6.47
CA SER A 98 -11.59 -9.40 6.46
C SER A 98 -10.25 -10.13 6.64
N LEU A 99 -9.20 -9.65 5.97
CA LEU A 99 -7.86 -10.21 6.05
C LEU A 99 -7.13 -9.92 7.37
N GLY A 100 -7.69 -9.09 8.26
CA GLY A 100 -7.07 -8.68 9.52
C GLY A 100 -5.94 -7.67 9.36
N GLY A 101 -5.88 -6.98 8.22
CA GLY A 101 -4.83 -6.03 7.88
C GLY A 101 -5.03 -4.61 8.44
N VAL A 102 -6.06 -4.38 9.25
CA VAL A 102 -6.54 -3.03 9.61
C VAL A 102 -6.41 -2.77 11.11
N ARG A 103 -5.95 -1.57 11.47
CA ARG A 103 -5.97 -1.06 12.85
C ARG A 103 -7.11 -0.06 13.08
N HIS A 104 -7.39 0.78 12.10
CA HIS A 104 -8.40 1.85 12.17
C HIS A 104 -9.27 1.88 10.90
N ILE A 105 -10.53 2.27 11.06
CA ILE A 105 -11.55 2.42 10.00
C ILE A 105 -11.97 3.88 9.93
#